data_AF-A0A0D3V9H3-F1
#
_entry.id   AF-A0A0D3V9H3-F1
#
_cell.length_a   1.000
_cell.length_b   1.000
_cell.length_c   1.000
_cell.angle_alpha   90.00
_cell.angle_beta   90.00
_cell.angle_gamma   90.00
#
_symmetry.space_group_name_H-M   'P 1'
#
loop_
_entity.id
_entity.type
_entity.pdbx_description
1 polymer ?
#
loop_
_entity_poly.entity_id
_entity_poly.type
_entity_poly.pdbx_seq_one_letter_code
_entity_poly.pdbx_strand_id
1 'polypeptide(L)'
;MKHTILSKKSLFFLIFLILLMGIYFIFFGLPWKSMALKKQFEVYLEDKYQIDFKLNKMEFDFIHRTYNSHAYPVSDPTLYFYVGQDIENKKIHDLYKYEVERRNAGRK
;
A
#
# COMPACT_ATOMS: atom_id res chain seq x y z
N MET A 1 -8.07 45.85 -2.90
CA MET A 1 -7.57 44.47 -3.07
C MET A 1 -7.19 44.29 -4.53
N LYS A 2 -5.89 44.25 -4.89
CA LYS A 2 -5.46 44.02 -6.28
C LYS A 2 -5.64 42.54 -6.59
N HIS A 3 -6.60 42.19 -7.44
CA HIS A 3 -6.65 40.85 -8.04
C HIS A 3 -5.43 40.72 -8.95
N THR A 4 -4.43 39.97 -8.51
CA THR A 4 -3.30 39.55 -9.34
C THR A 4 -3.87 38.66 -10.45
N ILE A 5 -4.00 39.23 -11.65
CA ILE A 5 -4.42 38.49 -12.84
C ILE A 5 -3.32 37.45 -13.12
N LEU A 6 -3.67 36.17 -12.95
CA LEU A 6 -2.77 35.05 -13.20
C LEU A 6 -2.31 35.13 -14.66
N SER A 7 -1.00 35.25 -14.90
CA SER A 7 -0.50 35.35 -16.27
C SER A 7 -0.80 34.05 -17.03
N LYS A 8 -1.03 34.12 -18.36
CA LYS A 8 -1.28 32.93 -19.19
C LYS A 8 -0.20 31.85 -19.03
N LYS A 9 1.05 32.26 -18.79
CA LYS A 9 2.18 31.35 -18.48
C LYS A 9 1.99 30.65 -17.13
N SER A 10 1.61 31.38 -16.09
CA SER A 10 1.34 30.81 -14.78
C SER A 10 0.13 29.86 -14.81
N LEU A 11 -0.91 30.17 -15.59
CA LEU A 11 -2.04 29.26 -15.82
C LEU A 11 -1.60 27.97 -16.52
N PHE A 12 -0.78 28.07 -17.56
CA PHE A 12 -0.23 26.90 -18.26
C PHE A 12 0.60 26.01 -17.32
N PHE A 13 1.51 26.60 -16.54
CA PHE A 13 2.31 25.86 -15.55
C PHE A 13 1.44 25.17 -14.50
N LEU A 14 0.36 25.82 -14.04
CA LEU A 14 -0.57 25.22 -13.09
C LEU A 14 -1.27 24.00 -13.69
N ILE A 15 -1.78 24.12 -14.92
CA ILE A 15 -2.44 23.00 -15.62
C ILE A 15 -1.46 21.84 -15.82
N PHE A 16 -0.23 22.15 -16.23
CA PHE A 16 0.82 21.14 -16.40
C PHE A 16 1.15 20.41 -15.08
N LEU A 17 1.22 21.14 -13.97
CA LEU A 17 1.46 20.54 -12.65
C LEU A 17 0.30 19.62 -12.22
N ILE A 18 -0.94 20.05 -12.45
CA ILE A 18 -2.13 19.23 -12.16
C ILE A 18 -2.11 17.94 -12.99
N LEU A 19 -1.73 18.03 -14.27
CA LEU A 19 -1.61 16.86 -15.15
C LEU A 19 -0.53 15.89 -14.64
N LEU A 20 0.64 16.39 -14.23
CA LEU A 20 1.70 15.56 -13.65
C LEU A 20 1.25 14.87 -12.36
N MET A 21 0.54 15.58 -11.49
CA MET A 21 -0.05 14.98 -10.28
C MET A 21 -1.08 13.90 -10.63
N GLY A 22 -1.92 14.13 -11.64
CA GLY A 22 -2.89 13.14 -12.12
C GLY A 22 -2.21 11.88 -12.62
N ILE A 23 -1.17 12.01 -13.45
CA ILE A 23 -0.35 10.89 -13.93
C ILE A 23 0.27 10.14 -12.75
N TYR A 24 0.84 10.84 -11.78
CA TYR A 24 1.40 10.23 -10.58
C TYR A 24 0.36 9.39 -9.82
N PHE A 25 -0.83 9.93 -9.57
CA PHE A 25 -1.88 9.20 -8.84
C PHE A 25 -2.40 7.98 -9.58
N ILE A 26 -2.36 7.98 -10.91
CA ILE A 26 -2.72 6.82 -11.71
C ILE A 26 -1.73 5.68 -11.46
N PHE A 27 -0.43 5.95 -11.49
CA PHE A 27 0.59 4.90 -11.38
C PHE A 27 0.92 4.48 -9.94
N PHE A 28 0.80 5.39 -8.97
CA PHE A 28 1.22 5.15 -7.58
C PHE A 28 0.07 5.12 -6.58
N GLY A 29 -1.15 5.37 -7.05
CA GLY A 29 -2.31 5.51 -6.19
C GLY A 29 -2.25 6.80 -5.35
N LEU A 30 -3.12 6.86 -4.33
CA LEU A 30 -3.23 8.03 -3.47
C LEU A 30 -2.38 7.82 -2.21
N PRO A 31 -1.40 8.71 -1.90
CA PRO A 31 -0.51 8.52 -0.75
C PRO A 31 -1.25 8.32 0.58
N TRP A 32 -2.32 9.09 0.82
CA TRP A 32 -3.14 8.95 2.04
C TRP A 32 -3.90 7.63 2.10
N LYS A 33 -4.38 7.12 0.96
CA LYS A 33 -5.04 5.82 0.88
C LYS A 33 -4.05 4.69 1.18
N SER A 34 -2.84 4.80 0.64
CA SER A 34 -1.73 3.88 0.92
C SER A 34 -1.40 3.84 2.42
N MET A 35 -1.28 5.01 3.06
CA MET A 35 -1.02 5.11 4.50
C MET A 35 -2.16 4.53 5.35
N ALA A 36 -3.42 4.80 4.98
CA ALA A 36 -4.58 4.25 5.67
C ALA A 36 -4.65 2.72 5.53
N LEU A 37 -4.42 2.18 4.32
CA LEU A 37 -4.43 0.74 4.07
C LEU A 37 -3.28 0.02 4.76
N LYS A 38 -2.10 0.65 4.85
CA LYS A 38 -0.99 0.11 5.64
C LYS A 38 -1.44 -0.17 7.07
N LYS A 39 -2.12 0.79 7.70
CA LYS A 39 -2.61 0.61 9.07
C LYS A 39 -3.71 -0.45 9.14
N GLN A 40 -4.61 -0.50 8.16
CA GLN A 40 -5.65 -1.53 8.10
C GLN A 40 -5.08 -2.95 7.94
N PHE A 41 -3.99 -3.11 7.20
CA PHE A 41 -3.33 -4.41 7.06
C PHE A 41 -2.64 -4.83 8.35
N GLU A 42 -1.96 -3.91 9.06
CA GLU A 42 -1.40 -4.18 10.39
C GLU A 42 -2.49 -4.68 11.35
N VAL A 43 -3.59 -3.92 11.48
CA VAL A 43 -4.72 -4.27 12.34
C VAL A 43 -5.33 -5.62 11.93
N TYR A 44 -5.52 -5.86 10.63
CA TYR A 44 -6.03 -7.14 10.13
C TYR A 44 -5.16 -8.33 10.58
N LEU A 45 -3.84 -8.20 10.48
CA LEU A 45 -2.91 -9.27 10.85
C LEU A 45 -2.87 -9.46 12.38
N GLU A 46 -2.81 -8.36 13.12
CA GLU A 46 -2.77 -8.34 14.59
C GLU A 46 -4.06 -8.94 15.18
N ASP A 47 -5.22 -8.54 14.66
CA ASP A 47 -6.51 -9.11 15.07
C ASP A 47 -6.62 -10.60 14.70
N LYS A 48 -6.10 -11.01 13.54
CA LYS A 48 -6.21 -12.39 13.07
C LYS A 48 -5.30 -13.37 13.80
N TYR A 49 -4.08 -12.96 14.13
CA TYR A 49 -3.05 -13.84 14.68
C TYR A 49 -2.67 -13.53 16.14
N GLN A 50 -3.19 -12.45 16.72
CA GLN A 50 -2.98 -12.06 18.11
C GLN A 50 -1.49 -11.83 18.45
N ILE A 51 -0.72 -11.33 17.47
CA ILE A 51 0.69 -10.95 17.60
C ILE A 51 0.98 -9.68 16.80
N ASP A 52 2.02 -8.95 17.16
CA ASP A 52 2.41 -7.72 16.48
C ASP A 52 3.09 -7.97 15.13
N PHE A 53 2.72 -7.19 14.12
CA PHE A 53 3.33 -7.24 12.79
C PHE A 53 3.90 -5.88 12.39
N LYS A 54 4.90 -5.93 11.51
CA LYS A 54 5.37 -4.75 10.77
C LYS A 54 5.18 -4.97 9.29
N LEU A 55 4.74 -3.91 8.63
CA LEU A 55 4.63 -3.87 7.17
C LEU A 55 5.77 -3.09 6.55
N ASN A 56 6.25 -3.63 5.44
CA ASN A 56 7.13 -2.93 4.52
C ASN A 56 6.40 -1.82 3.76
N LYS A 57 7.08 -1.26 2.77
CA LYS A 57 6.50 -0.25 1.88
C LYS A 57 5.27 -0.82 1.17
N MET A 58 4.19 -0.03 1.17
CA MET A 58 3.00 -0.36 0.40
C MET A 58 3.27 -0.19 -1.09
N GLU A 59 2.77 -1.14 -1.87
CA GLU A 59 2.83 -1.15 -3.31
C GLU A 59 1.41 -1.03 -3.88
N PHE A 60 1.28 -0.29 -4.97
CA PHE A 60 0.02 -0.11 -5.67
C PHE A 60 0.09 -0.83 -7.00
N ASP A 61 -0.80 -1.79 -7.19
CA ASP A 61 -1.03 -2.42 -8.48
C ASP A 61 -1.98 -1.54 -9.28
N PHE A 62 -1.44 -0.83 -10.27
CA PHE A 62 -2.22 0.02 -11.16
C PHE A 62 -3.26 -0.76 -11.97
N ILE A 63 -2.93 -1.97 -12.44
CA ILE A 63 -3.80 -2.78 -13.31
C ILE A 63 -5.06 -3.18 -12.55
N HIS A 64 -4.88 -3.69 -11.34
CA HIS A 64 -6.00 -4.18 -10.52
C HIS A 64 -6.55 -3.14 -9.53
N ARG A 65 -5.89 -1.98 -9.42
CA ARG A 65 -6.17 -0.91 -8.44
C ARG A 65 -6.23 -1.45 -7.02
N THR A 66 -5.35 -2.38 -6.69
CA THR A 66 -5.20 -3.01 -5.37
C THR A 66 -3.94 -2.51 -4.70
N TYR A 67 -3.94 -2.54 -3.37
CA TYR A 67 -2.74 -2.33 -2.58
C TYR A 67 -2.25 -3.66 -2.04
N ASN A 68 -0.93 -3.81 -1.99
CA ASN A 68 -0.28 -4.94 -1.38
C ASN A 68 0.98 -4.49 -0.66
N SER A 69 1.53 -5.37 0.15
CA SER A 69 2.77 -5.19 0.88
C SER A 69 3.30 -6.56 1.29
N HIS A 70 4.41 -6.53 2.00
CA HIS A 70 4.86 -7.66 2.75
C HIS A 70 4.94 -7.31 4.22
N ALA A 71 4.73 -8.33 5.05
CA ALA A 71 4.74 -8.22 6.48
C ALA A 71 5.66 -9.26 7.11
N TYR A 72 6.00 -9.01 8.36
CA TYR A 72 6.72 -9.95 9.21
C TYR A 72 6.29 -9.74 10.67
N PRO A 73 6.22 -10.80 11.49
CA PRO A 73 5.98 -10.64 12.91
C PRO A 73 7.17 -9.94 13.56
N VAL A 74 6.90 -9.07 14.54
CA VAL A 74 7.96 -8.33 15.24
C VAL A 74 8.96 -9.27 15.92
N SER A 75 8.49 -10.44 16.37
CA SER A 75 9.29 -11.48 17.03
C SER A 75 10.20 -12.28 16.08
N ASP A 76 9.89 -12.34 14.78
CA ASP A 76 10.70 -13.03 13.77
C ASP A 76 10.69 -12.26 12.43
N PRO A 77 11.56 -11.24 12.27
CA PRO A 77 11.67 -10.48 11.04
C PRO A 77 12.10 -11.30 9.81
N THR A 78 12.60 -12.51 10.01
CA THR A 78 12.97 -13.37 8.88
C THR A 78 11.74 -14.03 8.26
N LEU A 79 10.62 -14.13 8.98
CA LEU A 79 9.36 -14.70 8.51
C LEU A 79 8.59 -13.68 7.68
N TYR A 80 9.07 -13.45 6.46
CA TYR A 80 8.56 -12.46 5.52
C TYR A 80 7.51 -13.06 4.59
N PHE A 81 6.32 -12.46 4.53
CA PHE A 81 5.20 -12.98 3.75
C PHE A 81 4.38 -11.86 3.10
N TYR A 82 3.63 -12.23 2.06
CA TYR A 82 2.76 -11.32 1.32
C TYR A 82 1.45 -11.03 2.08
N VAL A 83 0.98 -9.79 1.98
CA VAL A 83 -0.35 -9.34 2.42
C VAL A 83 -0.91 -8.36 1.40
N GLY A 84 -2.17 -8.50 1.01
CA GLY A 84 -2.75 -7.67 -0.05
C GLY A 84 -4.25 -7.74 -0.16
N GLN A 85 -4.78 -7.01 -1.15
CA GLN A 85 -6.20 -7.00 -1.45
C GLN A 85 -6.55 -7.96 -2.58
N ASP A 86 -7.67 -8.67 -2.43
CA ASP A 86 -8.30 -9.39 -3.53
C ASP A 86 -8.72 -8.46 -4.67
N ILE A 87 -8.59 -8.94 -5.91
CA ILE A 87 -8.86 -8.14 -7.11
C ILE A 87 -10.35 -7.76 -7.18
N GLU A 88 -11.24 -8.70 -6.88
CA GLU A 88 -12.69 -8.54 -7.06
C GLU A 88 -13.35 -7.72 -5.95
N ASN A 89 -13.15 -8.12 -4.69
CA ASN A 89 -13.90 -7.60 -3.54
C ASN A 89 -13.07 -6.70 -2.61
N LYS A 90 -11.77 -6.51 -2.92
CA LYS A 90 -10.82 -5.69 -2.16
C LYS A 90 -10.62 -6.12 -0.70
N LYS A 91 -11.05 -7.32 -0.31
CA LYS A 91 -10.82 -7.89 1.01
C LYS A 91 -9.33 -8.17 1.21
N ILE A 92 -8.88 -8.07 2.44
CA ILE A 92 -7.49 -8.31 2.82
C ILE A 92 -7.28 -9.82 2.98
N HIS A 93 -6.20 -10.32 2.38
CA HIS A 93 -5.70 -11.67 2.57
C HIS A 93 -4.18 -11.66 2.78
N ASP A 94 -3.65 -12.73 3.32
CA ASP A 94 -2.24 -12.87 3.65
C ASP A 94 -1.76 -14.31 3.43
N LEU A 95 -0.43 -14.47 3.35
CA LEU A 95 0.24 -15.75 3.23
C LEU A 95 1.00 -16.17 4.51
N TYR A 96 0.69 -15.60 5.67
CA TYR A 96 1.43 -15.85 6.91
C TYR A 96 1.45 -17.33 7.27
N LYS A 97 0.27 -17.96 7.32
CA LYS A 97 0.13 -19.38 7.68
C LYS A 97 0.89 -20.29 6.70
N TYR A 98 0.76 -20.02 5.40
CA TYR A 98 1.48 -20.75 4.36
C TYR A 98 3.00 -20.65 4.57
N GLU A 99 3.50 -19.45 4.86
CA GLU A 99 4.94 -19.22 5.04
C GLU A 99 5.50 -19.90 6.31
N VAL A 100 4.72 -19.89 7.40
CA VAL A 100 5.05 -20.64 8.62
C VAL A 100 5.16 -22.14 8.33
N GLU A 101 4.17 -22.71 7.65
CA GLU A 101 4.13 -24.14 7.30
C GLU A 101 5.29 -24.53 6.38
N ARG A 102 5.55 -23.72 5.34
CA ARG A 102 6.67 -23.91 4.40
C ARG A 102 8.01 -23.95 5.13
N ARG A 103 8.24 -23.01 6.04
CA ARG A 103 9.46 -22.92 6.84
C ARG A 103 9.63 -24.12 7.77
N ASN A 104 8.54 -24.58 8.39
CA ASN A 104 8.57 -25.73 9.29
C ASN A 104 8.81 -27.04 8.53
N ALA A 105 8.32 -27.16 7.29
CA ALA A 105 8.57 -28.32 6.44
C ALA A 105 10.04 -28.43 6.01
N GLY A 106 10.69 -27.31 5.69
CA GLY A 106 12.11 -27.30 5.28
C GLY A 106 13.13 -27.43 6.42
N ARG A 107 12.68 -27.42 7.69
CA ARG A 107 13.52 -27.64 8.88
C ARG A 107 13.57 -29.11 9.34
N LYS A 108 12.79 -29.99 8.72
CA LYS A 108 12.83 -31.44 8.95
C LYS A 108 13.90 -32.08 8.08
#